data_AF-A0A1Y0LC31-F1
#
_entry.id   AF-A0A1Y0LC31-F1
#
_cell.length_a   1.000
_cell.length_b   1.000
_cell.length_c   1.000
_cell.angle_alpha   90.00
_cell.angle_beta   90.00
_cell.angle_gamma   90.00
#
_symmetry.space_group_name_H-M   'P 1'
#
loop_
_entity.id
_entity.type
_entity.pdbx_description
1 polymer ?
#
loop_
_entity_poly.entity_id
_entity_poly.type
_entity_poly.pdbx_seq_one_letter_code
_entity_poly.pdbx_strand_id
1 'polypeptide(L)'
;MASGIVRVAKQSGLLLATVIMVFQLAGCGDKEAGQSKAFSDFLQNTVMRSGSQLPTLSENQKKSFGNFAGDYAILYGFSQQLNKAINDGIRPVTDELSAIHVPADYQSHRDTLRQAAGALNVVTQQVQNARNLADSSKSSLKLPADLQKTYEAAYAKVVTQPANNVLPLLPKLQALSSSVIDTGDFLQAQNNSVSFANNNVQFATQDQVKQYNTLVADIASSAPVLGQLKTAISSVQ
;
A
#
# COMPACT_ATOMS: atom_id res chain seq x y z
N MET A 1 -18.75 -80.45 -73.07
CA MET A 1 -19.43 -81.43 -72.19
C MET A 1 -18.85 -81.27 -70.79
N ALA A 2 -19.72 -81.10 -69.76
CA ALA A 2 -19.45 -80.88 -68.32
C ALA A 2 -18.88 -79.47 -67.96
N SER A 3 -19.65 -78.51 -67.41
CA SER A 3 -20.36 -78.43 -66.10
C SER A 3 -19.42 -78.59 -64.90
N GLY A 4 -19.08 -77.51 -64.18
CA GLY A 4 -19.65 -77.19 -62.84
C GLY A 4 -18.67 -77.69 -61.74
N ILE A 5 -18.58 -77.19 -60.50
CA ILE A 5 -19.45 -76.42 -59.61
C ILE A 5 -18.57 -75.70 -58.55
N VAL A 6 -19.08 -74.56 -58.13
CA VAL A 6 -18.73 -73.62 -57.05
C VAL A 6 -18.42 -74.23 -55.67
N ARG A 7 -17.50 -73.61 -54.91
CA ARG A 7 -17.70 -73.36 -53.45
C ARG A 7 -17.23 -71.97 -53.02
N VAL A 8 -18.14 -71.31 -52.31
CA VAL A 8 -18.13 -69.97 -51.72
C VAL A 8 -17.58 -70.05 -50.30
N ALA A 9 -16.81 -69.04 -49.89
CA ALA A 9 -16.92 -68.47 -48.55
C ALA A 9 -16.54 -66.99 -48.59
N LYS A 10 -17.53 -66.15 -48.27
CA LYS A 10 -17.55 -64.69 -48.22
C LYS A 10 -17.71 -64.33 -46.74
N GLN A 11 -16.85 -63.47 -46.18
CA GLN A 11 -17.11 -62.67 -44.97
C GLN A 11 -15.91 -61.71 -44.79
N SER A 12 -16.03 -60.43 -45.13
CA SER A 12 -16.56 -59.34 -44.28
C SER A 12 -15.46 -58.69 -43.43
N GLY A 13 -15.24 -57.39 -43.67
CA GLY A 13 -14.44 -56.47 -42.86
C GLY A 13 -13.44 -55.73 -43.75
N LEU A 14 -13.68 -54.52 -44.27
CA LEU A 14 -13.96 -53.26 -43.57
C LEU A 14 -13.35 -53.27 -42.17
N LEU A 15 -12.22 -52.59 -41.98
CA LEU A 15 -12.05 -51.56 -40.95
C LEU A 15 -10.61 -51.03 -40.95
N LEU A 16 -10.56 -49.71 -41.19
CA LEU A 16 -9.70 -48.72 -40.55
C LEU A 16 -8.18 -48.87 -40.64
N ALA A 17 -7.60 -48.03 -41.49
CA ALA A 17 -6.34 -47.38 -41.22
C ALA A 17 -6.36 -46.75 -39.82
N THR A 18 -5.58 -47.28 -38.89
CA THR A 18 -5.28 -46.64 -37.61
C THR A 18 -4.36 -45.46 -37.90
N VAL A 19 -4.96 -44.33 -38.28
CA VAL A 19 -4.33 -43.03 -38.15
C VAL A 19 -4.03 -42.86 -36.67
N ILE A 20 -2.75 -42.68 -36.36
CA ILE A 20 -2.26 -42.23 -35.06
C ILE A 20 -2.83 -40.83 -34.85
N MET A 21 -4.02 -40.73 -34.24
CA MET A 21 -4.42 -39.53 -33.53
C MET A 21 -3.77 -39.60 -32.16
N VAL A 22 -2.53 -39.11 -32.09
CA VAL A 22 -2.07 -38.51 -30.84
C VAL A 22 -3.05 -37.37 -30.58
N PHE A 23 -4.02 -37.61 -29.71
CA PHE A 23 -4.71 -36.53 -29.03
C PHE A 23 -3.61 -35.77 -28.29
N GLN A 24 -3.13 -34.70 -28.90
CA GLN A 24 -2.47 -33.63 -28.19
C GLN A 24 -3.50 -33.18 -27.16
N LEU A 25 -3.30 -33.59 -25.91
CA LEU A 25 -3.85 -32.94 -24.75
C LEU A 25 -3.22 -31.54 -24.67
N ALA A 26 -3.47 -30.69 -25.66
CA ALA A 26 -3.35 -29.24 -25.56
C ALA A 26 -4.55 -28.77 -24.70
N GLY A 27 -4.60 -29.24 -23.46
CA GLY A 27 -5.68 -29.01 -22.52
C GLY A 27 -5.21 -28.08 -21.42
N CYS A 28 -5.50 -26.79 -21.58
CA CYS A 28 -5.48 -25.72 -20.56
C CYS A 28 -4.15 -25.38 -19.83
N GLY A 29 -3.21 -26.31 -19.64
CA GLY A 29 -2.02 -26.11 -18.79
C GLY A 29 -0.93 -25.22 -19.40
N ASP A 30 -0.70 -25.29 -20.71
CA ASP A 30 0.39 -24.54 -21.37
C ASP A 30 0.12 -23.02 -21.38
N LYS A 31 -1.16 -22.65 -21.50
CA LYS A 31 -1.60 -21.26 -21.45
C LYS A 31 -1.52 -20.70 -20.04
N GLU A 32 -1.94 -21.47 -19.03
CA GLU A 32 -1.89 -21.06 -17.63
C GLU A 32 -0.43 -20.96 -17.12
N ALA A 33 0.43 -21.90 -17.49
CA ALA A 33 1.87 -21.83 -17.19
C ALA A 33 2.52 -20.59 -17.83
N GLY A 34 2.18 -20.28 -19.09
CA GLY A 34 2.63 -19.05 -19.76
C GLY A 34 2.14 -17.77 -19.06
N GLN A 35 0.89 -17.75 -18.62
CA GLN A 35 0.29 -16.63 -17.87
C GLN A 35 0.95 -16.43 -16.50
N SER A 36 1.14 -17.53 -15.74
CA SER A 36 1.82 -17.55 -14.45
C SER A 36 3.23 -17.00 -14.58
N LYS A 37 3.97 -17.47 -15.59
CA LYS A 37 5.33 -17.00 -15.88
C LYS A 37 5.36 -15.51 -16.22
N ALA A 38 4.51 -15.05 -17.14
CA ALA A 38 4.45 -13.65 -17.55
C ALA A 38 4.13 -12.72 -16.36
N PHE A 39 3.21 -13.14 -15.50
CA PHE A 39 2.86 -12.38 -14.30
C PHE A 39 3.97 -12.40 -13.25
N SER A 40 4.59 -13.56 -12.99
CA SER A 40 5.74 -13.69 -12.09
C SER A 40 6.90 -12.80 -12.54
N ASP A 41 7.22 -12.81 -13.85
CA ASP A 41 8.26 -11.96 -14.44
C ASP A 41 7.91 -10.46 -14.28
N PHE A 42 6.64 -10.09 -14.42
CA PHE A 42 6.18 -8.72 -14.17
C PHE A 42 6.32 -8.32 -12.69
N LEU A 43 5.92 -9.19 -11.77
CA LEU A 43 6.06 -8.94 -10.34
C LEU A 43 7.54 -8.75 -9.96
N GLN A 44 8.45 -9.60 -10.44
CA GLN A 44 9.87 -9.50 -10.11
C GLN A 44 10.58 -8.30 -10.76
N ASN A 45 10.25 -8.00 -12.01
CA ASN A 45 10.97 -6.95 -12.76
C ASN A 45 10.35 -5.56 -12.60
N THR A 46 9.05 -5.50 -12.32
CA THR A 46 8.33 -4.23 -12.17
C THR A 46 7.98 -4.01 -10.70
N VAL A 47 7.10 -4.81 -10.11
CA VAL A 47 6.57 -4.57 -8.75
C VAL A 47 7.66 -4.60 -7.69
N MET A 48 8.58 -5.55 -7.75
CA MET A 48 9.67 -5.65 -6.77
C MET A 48 10.71 -4.54 -6.92
N ARG A 49 10.75 -3.84 -8.06
CA ARG A 49 11.64 -2.70 -8.30
C ARG A 49 10.94 -1.37 -8.04
N SER A 50 9.62 -1.32 -8.23
CA SER A 50 8.76 -0.21 -7.86
C SER A 50 8.60 -0.12 -6.33
N GLY A 51 8.48 1.09 -5.81
CA GLY A 51 7.90 1.34 -4.49
C GLY A 51 6.37 1.26 -4.58
N SER A 52 5.69 2.31 -4.16
CA SER A 52 4.22 2.40 -4.06
C SER A 52 3.57 2.90 -5.33
N GLN A 53 4.33 3.46 -6.26
CA GLN A 53 3.80 3.83 -7.57
C GLN A 53 3.83 2.61 -8.48
N LEU A 54 2.85 1.74 -8.24
CA LEU A 54 2.62 0.58 -9.07
C LEU A 54 1.95 1.01 -10.39
N PRO A 55 2.43 0.51 -11.55
CA PRO A 55 1.88 0.92 -12.84
C PRO A 55 0.54 0.25 -13.13
N THR A 56 -0.36 0.97 -13.81
CA THR A 56 -1.58 0.35 -14.35
C THR A 56 -1.22 -0.70 -15.40
N LEU A 57 -1.93 -1.83 -15.39
CA LEU A 57 -1.77 -2.84 -16.44
C LEU A 57 -2.31 -2.33 -17.78
N SER A 58 -1.48 -2.41 -18.81
CA SER A 58 -1.91 -2.24 -20.20
C SER A 58 -2.84 -3.38 -20.63
N GLU A 59 -3.63 -3.16 -21.69
CA GLU A 59 -4.51 -4.21 -22.26
C GLU A 59 -3.73 -5.44 -22.71
N ASN A 60 -2.50 -5.27 -23.21
CA ASN A 60 -1.63 -6.38 -23.59
C ASN A 60 -1.18 -7.17 -22.37
N GLN A 61 -0.84 -6.51 -21.26
CA GLN A 61 -0.49 -7.18 -20.01
C GLN A 61 -1.67 -7.93 -19.41
N LYS A 62 -2.87 -7.32 -19.37
CA LYS A 62 -4.09 -8.00 -18.90
C LYS A 62 -4.37 -9.27 -19.70
N LYS A 63 -4.26 -9.21 -21.03
CA LYS A 63 -4.39 -10.38 -21.91
C LYS A 63 -3.32 -11.44 -21.63
N SER A 64 -2.07 -11.01 -21.42
CA SER A 64 -0.93 -11.90 -21.16
C SER A 64 -0.97 -12.56 -19.78
N PHE A 65 -1.57 -11.92 -18.77
CA PHE A 65 -1.66 -12.45 -17.41
C PHE A 65 -2.93 -13.28 -17.19
N GLY A 66 -3.96 -13.08 -18.02
CA GLY A 66 -5.23 -13.80 -17.88
C GLY A 66 -5.85 -13.57 -16.51
N ASN A 67 -6.12 -14.66 -15.79
CA ASN A 67 -6.80 -14.61 -14.49
C ASN A 67 -5.99 -13.87 -13.42
N PHE A 68 -4.66 -13.89 -13.51
CA PHE A 68 -3.77 -13.24 -12.54
C PHE A 68 -3.80 -11.69 -12.61
N ALA A 69 -4.39 -11.12 -13.67
CA ALA A 69 -4.61 -9.67 -13.73
C ALA A 69 -5.51 -9.16 -12.60
N GLY A 70 -6.45 -9.99 -12.13
CA GLY A 70 -7.28 -9.69 -10.96
C GLY A 70 -6.49 -9.69 -9.66
N ASP A 71 -5.55 -10.63 -9.51
CA ASP A 71 -4.72 -10.75 -8.31
C ASP A 71 -3.80 -9.53 -8.15
N TYR A 72 -3.32 -8.98 -9.27
CA TYR A 72 -2.57 -7.72 -9.26
C TYR A 72 -3.38 -6.54 -8.70
N ALA A 73 -4.71 -6.52 -8.93
CA ALA A 73 -5.56 -5.42 -8.47
C ALA A 73 -5.57 -5.29 -6.95
N ILE A 74 -5.26 -6.36 -6.20
CA ILE A 74 -5.10 -6.33 -4.75
C ILE A 74 -3.89 -5.47 -4.35
N LEU A 75 -2.73 -5.73 -4.97
CA LEU A 75 -1.49 -4.97 -4.73
C LEU A 75 -1.66 -3.50 -5.15
N TYR A 76 -2.17 -3.29 -6.36
CA TYR A 76 -2.39 -1.97 -6.93
C TYR A 76 -3.40 -1.17 -6.10
N GLY A 77 -4.52 -1.78 -5.71
CA GLY A 77 -5.57 -1.12 -4.93
C GLY A 77 -5.07 -0.64 -3.57
N PHE A 78 -4.31 -1.47 -2.85
CA PHE A 78 -3.68 -1.05 -1.60
C PHE A 78 -2.69 0.10 -1.80
N SER A 79 -1.79 -0.02 -2.79
CA SER A 79 -0.76 1.01 -3.00
C SER A 79 -1.37 2.36 -3.34
N GLN A 80 -2.48 2.39 -4.11
CA GLN A 80 -3.19 3.63 -4.40
C GLN A 80 -3.87 4.24 -3.17
N GLN A 81 -4.51 3.41 -2.34
CA GLN A 81 -5.13 3.90 -1.10
C GLN A 81 -4.09 4.43 -0.12
N LEU A 82 -2.94 3.75 0.02
CA LEU A 82 -1.85 4.22 0.87
C LEU A 82 -1.24 5.53 0.34
N ASN A 83 -0.99 5.64 -0.97
CA ASN A 83 -0.48 6.88 -1.57
C ASN A 83 -1.43 8.05 -1.36
N LYS A 84 -2.74 7.83 -1.50
CA LYS A 84 -3.75 8.85 -1.23
C LYS A 84 -3.74 9.27 0.24
N ALA A 85 -3.70 8.31 1.16
CA ALA A 85 -3.59 8.56 2.60
C ALA A 85 -2.33 9.39 2.94
N ILE A 86 -1.19 9.07 2.32
CA ILE A 86 0.06 9.81 2.50
C ILE A 86 -0.08 11.24 1.98
N ASN A 87 -0.51 11.42 0.73
CA ASN A 87 -0.51 12.73 0.09
C ASN A 87 -1.59 13.68 0.64
N ASP A 88 -2.77 13.17 0.94
CA ASP A 88 -3.92 14.00 1.31
C ASP A 88 -4.08 14.14 2.82
N GLY A 89 -3.48 13.22 3.58
CA GLY A 89 -3.71 13.10 5.03
C GLY A 89 -2.46 13.32 5.87
N ILE A 90 -1.39 12.60 5.55
CA ILE A 90 -0.16 12.64 6.34
C ILE A 90 0.68 13.86 5.99
N ARG A 91 0.91 14.09 4.70
CA ARG A 91 1.82 15.12 4.19
C ARG A 91 1.45 16.54 4.62
N PRO A 92 0.16 16.97 4.57
CA PRO A 92 -0.21 18.30 5.03
C PRO A 92 0.14 18.53 6.50
N VAL A 93 -0.06 17.52 7.35
CA VAL A 93 0.28 17.61 8.77
C VAL A 93 1.79 17.69 8.98
N THR A 94 2.57 16.85 8.29
CA THR A 94 4.02 16.88 8.42
C THR A 94 4.63 18.18 7.89
N ASP A 95 4.05 18.74 6.83
CA ASP A 95 4.52 19.99 6.23
C ASP A 95 4.27 21.16 7.21
N GLU A 96 3.07 21.27 7.80
CA GLU A 96 2.76 22.26 8.84
C GLU A 96 3.66 22.12 10.07
N LEU A 97 3.85 20.89 10.58
CA LEU A 97 4.73 20.64 11.73
C LEU A 97 6.20 20.99 11.43
N SER A 98 6.64 20.81 10.18
CA SER A 98 8.02 21.11 9.77
C SER A 98 8.31 22.60 9.62
N ALA A 99 7.27 23.42 9.45
CA ALA A 99 7.38 24.87 9.32
C ALA A 99 7.57 25.58 10.68
N ILE A 100 7.36 24.87 11.79
CA ILE A 100 7.48 25.42 13.14
C ILE A 100 8.95 25.37 13.58
N HIS A 101 9.55 26.54 13.73
CA HIS A 101 10.96 26.70 14.09
C HIS A 101 11.17 27.52 15.36
N VAL A 102 10.23 28.42 15.67
CA VAL A 102 10.33 29.37 16.77
C VAL A 102 9.03 29.41 17.58
N PRO A 103 9.03 29.87 18.84
CA PRO A 103 7.81 29.87 19.67
C PRO A 103 6.62 30.63 19.06
N ALA A 104 6.86 31.69 18.28
CA ALA A 104 5.81 32.42 17.59
C ALA A 104 5.11 31.62 16.49
N ASP A 105 5.78 30.60 15.92
CA ASP A 105 5.23 29.76 14.86
C ASP A 105 4.12 28.86 15.41
N TYR A 106 4.18 28.46 16.69
CA TYR A 106 3.12 27.68 17.34
C TYR A 106 1.76 28.37 17.23
N GLN A 107 1.70 29.69 17.41
CA GLN A 107 0.47 30.46 17.25
C GLN A 107 0.08 30.58 15.78
N SER A 108 1.05 30.85 14.91
CA SER A 108 0.83 31.13 13.49
C SER A 108 0.33 29.91 12.71
N HIS A 109 0.79 28.71 13.07
CA HIS A 109 0.44 27.43 12.41
C HIS A 109 -0.67 26.64 13.11
N ARG A 110 -1.15 27.10 14.28
CA ARG A 110 -2.11 26.34 15.10
C ARG A 110 -3.37 25.93 14.33
N ASP A 111 -3.99 26.88 13.63
CA ASP A 111 -5.29 26.66 13.01
C ASP A 111 -5.18 25.83 11.72
N THR A 112 -4.14 26.08 10.91
CA THR A 112 -3.81 25.27 9.73
C THR A 112 -3.47 23.83 10.13
N LEU A 113 -2.67 23.65 11.18
CA LEU A 113 -2.34 22.33 11.71
C LEU A 113 -3.57 21.61 12.25
N ARG A 114 -4.49 22.30 12.96
CA ARG A 114 -5.75 21.67 13.42
C ARG A 114 -6.58 21.17 12.25
N GLN A 115 -6.70 21.97 11.20
CA GLN A 115 -7.43 21.59 10.00
C GLN A 115 -6.81 20.35 9.34
N ALA A 116 -5.48 20.33 9.18
CA ALA A 116 -4.77 19.20 8.61
C ALA A 116 -4.89 17.94 9.48
N ALA A 117 -4.70 18.08 10.80
CA ALA A 117 -4.71 16.97 11.76
C ALA A 117 -6.11 16.34 11.92
N GLY A 118 -7.18 17.09 11.65
CA GLY A 118 -8.56 16.59 11.70
C GLY A 118 -8.81 15.38 10.79
N ALA A 119 -8.02 15.21 9.73
CA ALA A 119 -8.13 14.06 8.82
C ALA A 119 -7.40 12.80 9.29
N LEU A 120 -6.49 12.88 10.27
CA LEU A 120 -5.60 11.75 10.63
C LEU A 120 -6.33 10.51 11.13
N ASN A 121 -7.45 10.69 11.85
CA ASN A 121 -8.29 9.56 12.27
C ASN A 121 -8.87 8.83 11.06
N VAL A 122 -9.38 9.57 10.07
CA VAL A 122 -9.93 9.01 8.84
C VAL A 122 -8.85 8.29 8.05
N VAL A 123 -7.67 8.88 7.93
CA VAL A 123 -6.49 8.31 7.27
C VAL A 123 -6.09 6.98 7.92
N THR A 124 -6.06 6.94 9.25
CA THR A 124 -5.77 5.70 10.01
C THR A 124 -6.76 4.60 9.66
N GLN A 125 -8.06 4.90 9.67
CA GLN A 125 -9.08 3.92 9.32
C GLN A 125 -9.02 3.49 7.85
N GLN A 126 -8.74 4.42 6.93
CA GLN A 126 -8.59 4.10 5.51
C GLN A 126 -7.44 3.12 5.27
N VAL A 127 -6.27 3.36 5.84
CA VAL A 127 -5.10 2.46 5.67
C VAL A 127 -5.36 1.09 6.32
N GLN A 128 -6.01 1.06 7.49
CA GLN A 128 -6.40 -0.21 8.12
C GLN A 128 -7.40 -1.00 7.27
N ASN A 129 -8.43 -0.35 6.75
CA ASN A 129 -9.42 -0.98 5.88
C ASN A 129 -8.79 -1.48 4.57
N ALA A 130 -7.90 -0.69 3.97
CA ALA A 130 -7.15 -1.07 2.78
C ALA A 130 -6.35 -2.36 3.02
N ARG A 131 -5.65 -2.42 4.16
CA ARG A 131 -4.88 -3.60 4.58
C ARG A 131 -5.78 -4.81 4.78
N ASN A 132 -6.85 -4.67 5.55
CA ASN A 132 -7.77 -5.77 5.86
C ASN A 132 -8.40 -6.34 4.58
N LEU A 133 -8.77 -5.47 3.64
CA LEU A 133 -9.29 -5.87 2.34
C LEU A 133 -8.24 -6.64 1.53
N ALA A 134 -6.99 -6.15 1.50
CA ALA A 134 -5.90 -6.82 0.81
C ALA A 134 -5.59 -8.19 1.44
N ASP A 135 -5.56 -8.29 2.77
CA ASP A 135 -5.27 -9.53 3.51
C ASP A 135 -6.38 -10.57 3.26
N SER A 136 -7.63 -10.13 3.28
CA SER A 136 -8.80 -10.98 2.97
C SER A 136 -8.82 -11.43 1.51
N SER A 137 -8.46 -10.54 0.58
CA SER A 137 -8.41 -10.88 -0.84
C SER A 137 -7.26 -11.86 -1.12
N LYS A 138 -6.09 -11.65 -0.53
CA LYS A 138 -4.93 -12.54 -0.65
C LYS A 138 -5.25 -13.95 -0.17
N SER A 139 -5.91 -14.11 0.99
CA SER A 139 -6.20 -15.43 1.54
C SER A 139 -7.16 -16.26 0.68
N SER A 140 -7.94 -15.59 -0.18
CA SER A 140 -8.85 -16.23 -1.13
C SER A 140 -8.19 -16.65 -2.46
N LEU A 141 -6.94 -16.25 -2.70
CA LEU A 141 -6.24 -16.51 -3.95
C LEU A 141 -5.87 -17.98 -4.13
N LYS A 142 -6.01 -18.46 -5.36
CA LYS A 142 -5.57 -19.78 -5.80
C LYS A 142 -4.40 -19.64 -6.75
N LEU A 143 -3.20 -19.51 -6.17
CA LEU A 143 -1.97 -19.35 -6.94
C LEU A 143 -1.29 -20.71 -7.18
N PRO A 144 -0.73 -20.95 -8.38
CA PRO A 144 0.13 -22.10 -8.60
C PRO A 144 1.44 -21.95 -7.82
N ALA A 145 2.07 -23.08 -7.50
CA ALA A 145 3.21 -23.13 -6.57
C ALA A 145 4.42 -22.31 -7.04
N ASP A 146 4.62 -22.19 -8.34
CA ASP A 146 5.68 -21.39 -8.98
C ASP A 146 5.46 -19.88 -8.82
N LEU A 147 4.21 -19.42 -8.76
CA LEU A 147 3.86 -18.00 -8.59
C LEU A 147 3.74 -17.61 -7.11
N GLN A 148 3.31 -18.54 -6.25
CA GLN A 148 3.01 -18.25 -4.84
C GLN A 148 4.13 -17.48 -4.14
N LYS A 149 5.37 -17.95 -4.26
CA LYS A 149 6.53 -17.31 -3.62
C LYS A 149 6.77 -15.89 -4.14
N THR A 150 6.67 -15.68 -5.45
CA THR A 150 6.86 -14.36 -6.07
C THR A 150 5.76 -13.39 -5.62
N TYR A 151 4.51 -13.85 -5.62
CA TYR A 151 3.38 -13.04 -5.18
C TYR A 151 3.46 -12.70 -3.69
N GLU A 152 3.84 -13.65 -2.84
CA GLU A 152 4.03 -13.41 -1.41
C GLU A 152 5.11 -12.35 -1.14
N ALA A 153 6.22 -12.39 -1.87
CA ALA A 153 7.26 -11.37 -1.77
C ALA A 153 6.76 -9.99 -2.23
N ALA A 154 6.04 -9.93 -3.35
CA ALA A 154 5.42 -8.70 -3.84
C ALA A 154 4.41 -8.13 -2.83
N TYR A 155 3.58 -9.00 -2.25
CA TYR A 155 2.61 -8.63 -1.22
C TYR A 155 3.28 -8.11 0.05
N ALA A 156 4.34 -8.79 0.52
CA ALA A 156 5.08 -8.35 1.69
C ALA A 156 5.66 -6.94 1.49
N LYS A 157 6.23 -6.68 0.31
CA LYS A 157 6.82 -5.39 -0.05
C LYS A 157 5.79 -4.27 -0.25
N VAL A 158 4.67 -4.56 -0.91
CA VAL A 158 3.68 -3.53 -1.30
C VAL A 158 2.65 -3.27 -0.22
N VAL A 159 2.27 -4.30 0.56
CA VAL A 159 1.16 -4.23 1.51
C VAL A 159 1.65 -4.34 2.95
N THR A 160 2.28 -5.47 3.28
CA THR A 160 2.58 -5.80 4.69
C THR A 160 3.59 -4.84 5.32
N GLN A 161 4.74 -4.63 4.67
CA GLN A 161 5.80 -3.75 5.20
C GLN A 161 5.32 -2.29 5.28
N PRO A 162 4.73 -1.69 4.22
CA PRO A 162 4.23 -0.32 4.29
C PRO A 162 3.19 -0.11 5.39
N ALA A 163 2.21 -1.01 5.51
CA ALA A 163 1.19 -0.90 6.54
C ALA A 163 1.78 -1.01 7.96
N ASN A 164 2.72 -1.94 8.17
CA ASN A 164 3.40 -2.09 9.46
C ASN A 164 4.28 -0.89 9.82
N ASN A 165 4.85 -0.21 8.83
CA ASN A 165 5.71 0.95 9.06
C ASN A 165 4.90 2.23 9.31
N VAL A 166 3.76 2.40 8.63
CA VAL A 166 2.97 3.65 8.70
C VAL A 166 1.94 3.63 9.82
N LEU A 167 1.16 2.55 9.98
CA LEU A 167 0.03 2.51 10.91
C LEU A 167 0.40 2.83 12.37
N PRO A 168 1.51 2.33 12.94
CA PRO A 168 1.88 2.65 14.32
C PRO A 168 2.34 4.09 14.53
N LEU A 169 2.67 4.81 13.45
CA LEU A 169 3.15 6.19 13.51
C LEU A 169 2.01 7.22 13.45
N LEU A 170 0.86 6.86 12.88
CA LEU A 170 -0.28 7.79 12.76
C LEU A 170 -0.80 8.30 14.12
N PRO A 171 -0.99 7.45 15.15
CA PRO A 171 -1.38 7.94 16.48
C PRO A 171 -0.32 8.83 17.12
N LYS A 172 0.97 8.57 16.86
CA LYS A 172 2.07 9.41 17.35
C LYS A 172 2.11 10.77 16.66
N LEU A 173 1.84 10.80 15.35
CA LEU A 173 1.72 12.04 14.59
C LEU A 173 0.54 12.88 15.09
N GLN A 174 -0.57 12.22 15.41
CA GLN A 174 -1.73 12.88 16.03
C GLN A 174 -1.37 13.46 17.40
N ALA A 175 -0.69 12.70 18.26
CA ALA A 175 -0.24 13.19 19.56
C ALA A 175 0.68 14.41 19.44
N LEU A 176 1.68 14.35 18.54
CA LEU A 176 2.54 15.50 18.25
C LEU A 176 1.74 16.71 17.77
N SER A 177 0.80 16.51 16.85
CA SER A 177 -0.06 17.58 16.33
C SER A 177 -0.87 18.24 17.44
N SER A 178 -1.46 17.43 18.33
CA SER A 178 -2.18 17.92 19.51
C SER A 178 -1.27 18.72 20.44
N SER A 179 -0.08 18.22 20.80
CA SER A 179 0.86 18.95 21.67
C SER A 179 1.27 20.31 21.09
N VAL A 180 1.47 20.39 19.77
CA VAL A 180 1.76 21.64 19.07
C VAL A 180 0.57 22.59 19.10
N ILE A 181 -0.63 22.08 18.83
CA ILE A 181 -1.88 22.85 18.90
C ILE A 181 -2.11 23.40 20.32
N ASP A 182 -1.94 22.56 21.35
CA ASP A 182 -2.11 22.92 22.76
C ASP A 182 -1.09 23.98 23.18
N THR A 183 0.13 23.93 22.64
CA THR A 183 1.15 24.97 22.84
C THR A 183 0.74 26.29 22.20
N GLY A 184 0.26 26.26 20.95
CA GLY A 184 -0.27 27.44 20.27
C GLY A 184 -1.48 28.05 21.01
N ASP A 185 -2.38 27.20 21.51
CA ASP A 185 -3.53 27.56 22.35
C ASP A 185 -3.09 28.29 23.61
N PHE A 186 -2.16 27.68 24.34
CA PHE A 186 -1.65 28.25 25.58
C PHE A 186 -1.03 29.62 25.34
N LEU A 187 -0.21 29.77 24.29
CA LEU A 187 0.40 31.05 23.93
C LEU A 187 -0.66 32.08 23.54
N GLN A 188 -1.66 31.70 22.73
CA GLN A 188 -2.76 32.58 22.33
C GLN A 188 -3.56 33.07 23.55
N ALA A 189 -3.83 32.19 24.51
CA ALA A 189 -4.56 32.52 25.74
C ALA A 189 -3.83 33.53 26.63
N GLN A 190 -2.49 33.68 26.51
CA GLN A 190 -1.74 34.67 27.28
C GLN A 190 -1.90 36.11 26.75
N ASN A 191 -2.51 36.32 25.58
CA ASN A 191 -2.72 37.63 24.96
C ASN A 191 -1.42 38.48 24.92
N ASN A 192 -1.51 39.78 25.18
CA ASN A 192 -0.39 40.74 25.22
C ASN A 192 0.60 40.51 26.39
N SER A 193 0.42 39.48 27.22
CA SER A 193 1.32 39.18 28.35
C SER A 193 2.50 38.31 27.95
N VAL A 194 2.59 37.91 26.67
CA VAL A 194 3.69 37.16 26.10
C VAL A 194 4.48 38.04 25.13
N SER A 195 5.79 38.10 25.34
CA SER A 195 6.73 38.74 24.41
C SER A 195 7.58 37.69 23.72
N PHE A 196 7.72 37.82 22.41
CA PHE A 196 8.60 37.00 21.58
C PHE A 196 9.85 37.81 21.25
N ALA A 197 11.00 37.42 21.79
CA ALA A 197 12.27 38.10 21.57
C ALA A 197 13.41 37.09 21.46
N ASN A 198 14.27 37.25 20.44
CA ASN A 198 15.46 36.42 20.23
C ASN A 198 15.18 34.91 20.26
N ASN A 199 14.14 34.46 19.54
CA ASN A 199 13.72 33.06 19.52
C ASN A 199 13.19 32.49 20.85
N ASN A 200 13.01 33.34 21.86
CA ASN A 200 12.49 32.97 23.16
C ASN A 200 11.12 33.58 23.41
N VAL A 201 10.38 32.94 24.32
CA VAL A 201 9.11 33.42 24.82
C VAL A 201 9.31 33.90 26.26
N GLN A 202 8.75 35.06 26.59
CA GLN A 202 8.77 35.62 27.95
C GLN A 202 7.34 35.65 28.50
N PHE A 203 7.19 35.21 29.74
CA PHE A 203 5.92 35.14 30.45
C PHE A 203 5.95 36.02 31.70
N ALA A 204 4.77 36.50 32.12
CA ALA A 204 4.63 37.35 33.29
C ALA A 204 4.80 36.59 34.62
N THR A 205 4.51 35.29 34.65
CA THR A 205 4.57 34.48 35.88
C THR A 205 5.39 33.20 35.71
N GLN A 206 5.90 32.70 36.83
CA GLN A 206 6.66 31.45 36.85
C GLN A 206 5.79 30.22 36.54
N ASP A 207 4.49 30.26 36.86
CA ASP A 207 3.58 29.15 36.56
C ASP A 207 3.30 29.04 35.06
N GLN A 208 3.20 30.17 34.34
CA GLN A 208 3.13 30.18 32.88
C GLN A 208 4.38 29.57 32.25
N VAL A 209 5.57 29.89 32.78
CA VAL A 209 6.84 29.29 32.34
C VAL A 209 6.83 27.77 32.54
N LYS A 210 6.40 27.28 33.71
CA LYS A 210 6.31 25.84 33.99
C LYS A 210 5.36 25.15 33.01
N GLN A 211 4.18 25.71 32.79
CA GLN A 211 3.18 25.14 31.88
C GLN A 211 3.69 25.10 30.43
N TYR A 212 4.30 26.19 29.95
CA TYR A 212 4.93 26.21 28.63
C TYR A 212 6.03 25.16 28.49
N ASN A 213 6.90 25.04 29.49
CA ASN A 213 8.00 24.07 29.47
C ASN A 213 7.48 22.62 29.43
N THR A 214 6.38 22.32 30.13
CA THR A 214 5.73 21.01 30.03
C THR A 214 5.23 20.75 28.62
N LEU A 215 4.52 21.71 28.01
CA LEU A 215 3.98 21.58 26.66
C LEU A 215 5.10 21.37 25.61
N VAL A 216 6.19 22.13 25.71
CA VAL A 216 7.36 21.97 24.83
C VAL A 216 8.08 20.64 25.09
N ALA A 217 8.14 20.15 26.33
CA ALA A 217 8.69 18.84 26.62
C ALA A 217 7.86 17.70 25.99
N ASP A 218 6.52 17.82 26.00
CA ASP A 218 5.63 16.86 25.34
C ASP A 218 5.86 16.84 23.82
N ILE A 219 6.01 18.01 23.19
CA ILE A 219 6.41 18.13 21.78
C ILE A 219 7.75 17.44 21.55
N ALA A 220 8.78 17.74 22.34
CA ALA A 220 10.11 17.18 22.19
C ALA A 220 10.11 15.65 22.31
N SER A 221 9.29 15.09 23.19
CA SER A 221 9.13 13.64 23.35
C SER A 221 8.52 12.96 22.11
N SER A 222 7.65 13.68 21.39
CA SER A 222 6.90 13.18 20.23
C SER A 222 7.54 13.53 18.89
N ALA A 223 8.41 14.55 18.83
CA ALA A 223 9.10 15.04 17.64
C ALA A 223 9.80 13.96 16.78
N PRO A 224 10.41 12.89 17.36
CA PRO A 224 11.04 11.83 16.56
C PRO A 224 10.09 11.15 15.55
N VAL A 225 8.77 11.23 15.75
CA VAL A 225 7.79 10.67 14.81
C VAL A 225 7.95 11.24 13.40
N LEU A 226 8.33 12.52 13.23
CA LEU A 226 8.49 13.12 11.91
C LEU A 226 9.61 12.45 11.11
N GLY A 227 10.74 12.14 11.76
CA GLY A 227 11.84 11.41 11.15
C GLY A 227 11.51 9.94 10.85
N GLN A 228 10.80 9.29 11.78
CA GLN A 228 10.31 7.91 11.59
C GLN A 228 9.35 7.82 10.41
N LEU A 229 8.43 8.78 10.30
CA LEU A 229 7.41 8.80 9.26
C LEU A 229 8.01 9.15 7.90
N LYS A 230 8.96 10.08 7.85
CA LYS A 230 9.74 10.34 6.63
C LYS A 230 10.43 9.07 6.13
N THR A 231 11.08 8.33 7.02
CA THR A 231 11.74 7.06 6.67
C THR A 231 10.74 6.01 6.20
N ALA A 232 9.61 5.87 6.90
CA ALA A 232 8.54 4.96 6.53
C ALA A 232 7.97 5.30 5.14
N ILE A 233 7.68 6.57 4.85
CA ILE A 233 7.16 7.02 3.55
C ILE A 233 8.22 6.88 2.46
N SER A 234 9.50 7.20 2.71
CA SER A 234 10.57 6.99 1.74
C SER A 234 10.75 5.51 1.39
N SER A 235 10.55 4.59 2.34
CA SER A 235 10.60 3.14 2.05
C SER A 235 9.45 2.65 1.18
N VAL A 236 8.39 3.46 1.10
CA VAL A 236 7.20 3.22 0.30
C VAL A 236 7.36 3.82 -1.08
N GLN A 237 8.25 4.78 -1.33
CA GLN A 237 8.42 5.45 -2.65
C GLN A 237 9.39 4.73 -3.57
#